data_AF-A0A101CND3-F1
#
_entry.id   AF-A0A101CND3-F1
#
_cell.length_a   1.000
_cell.length_b   1.000
_cell.length_c   1.000
_cell.angle_alpha   90.00
_cell.angle_beta   90.00
_cell.angle_gamma   90.00
#
_symmetry.space_group_name_H-M   'P 1'
#
loop_
_entity.id
_entity.type
_entity.pdbx_description
1 polymer ?
#
loop_
_entity_poly.entity_id
_entity_poly.type
_entity_poly.pdbx_seq_one_letter_code
_entity_poly.pdbx_strand_id
1 'polypeptide(L)'
;MRRRFVKGTIIKTTGGNYSMYSNDSIVINAGGFISEKADNGYNYGEPEDAPEVDLKKFIKKTISGYFYTKDGVYLGKIGIGNNVYITDQATFLDVKNGNNQDDKITCFTEKYELNNEQFINRANWVFGEGGSVFADRYAMTIKNLRLSGRSGYGVKPFVSDEEMYKMTMSHGDPPKTLYPDYLNGTYNGSNAKSFAIAKRNLTDLNKNPKMNIAIKGVINSFLETLENEGYNNWRGSGDKLYSQDEKNVESKNSGKITESNLYRADNKVYGTITTKKDHYWEPVGLKYRRHSFIKISYEKK
;
A
#
# COMPACT_ATOMS: atom_id res chain seq x y z
N MET A 1 -60.15 -1.18 -41.12
CA MET A 1 -58.69 -1.14 -40.80
C MET A 1 -58.53 -1.04 -39.29
N ARG A 2 -57.84 -2.01 -38.66
CA ARG A 2 -57.65 -2.05 -37.19
C ARG A 2 -56.34 -1.34 -36.85
N ARG A 3 -56.41 -0.18 -36.18
CA ARG A 3 -55.24 0.49 -35.59
C ARG A 3 -54.96 -0.16 -34.23
N ARG A 4 -53.71 -0.56 -33.99
CA ARG A 4 -53.24 -1.05 -32.69
C ARG A 4 -52.15 -0.11 -32.20
N PHE A 5 -52.29 0.38 -30.98
CA PHE A 5 -51.26 1.13 -30.29
C PHE A 5 -50.44 0.13 -29.48
N VAL A 6 -49.14 0.03 -29.77
CA VAL A 6 -48.22 -0.85 -29.06
C VAL A 6 -47.34 0.03 -28.17
N LYS A 7 -47.43 -0.16 -26.86
CA LYS A 7 -46.53 0.46 -25.89
C LYS A 7 -45.37 -0.51 -25.66
N GLY A 8 -44.20 -0.20 -26.21
CA GLY A 8 -43.01 -1.04 -26.07
C GLY A 8 -41.73 -0.26 -26.39
N THR A 9 -40.60 -0.73 -25.86
CA THR A 9 -39.27 -0.16 -26.14
C THR A 9 -38.72 -0.80 -27.42
N ILE A 10 -38.44 0.02 -28.43
CA ILE A 10 -37.74 -0.42 -29.64
C ILE A 10 -36.24 -0.32 -29.34
N ILE A 11 -35.52 -1.44 -29.46
CA ILE A 11 -34.06 -1.48 -29.35
C ILE A 11 -33.48 -1.71 -30.74
N LYS A 12 -32.67 -0.76 -31.22
CA LYS A 12 -31.91 -0.88 -32.47
C LYS A 12 -30.44 -0.64 -32.17
N THR A 13 -29.58 -1.53 -32.63
CA THR A 13 -28.13 -1.43 -32.44
C THR A 13 -27.52 -0.76 -33.67
N THR A 14 -26.93 0.42 -33.49
CA THR A 14 -26.18 1.15 -34.53
C THR A 14 -24.79 1.52 -33.98
N GLY A 15 -23.79 1.62 -34.85
CA GLY A 15 -22.41 1.96 -34.48
C GLY A 15 -22.17 3.45 -34.15
N GLY A 16 -23.21 4.21 -33.81
CA GLY A 16 -23.14 5.65 -33.55
C GLY A 16 -24.45 6.25 -33.03
N ASN A 17 -24.41 7.52 -32.59
CA ASN A 17 -25.57 8.28 -32.14
C ASN A 17 -26.46 8.64 -33.33
N TYR A 18 -27.66 8.06 -33.41
CA TYR A 18 -28.65 8.42 -34.41
C TYR A 18 -29.85 9.10 -33.74
N SER A 19 -30.30 10.23 -34.27
CA SER A 19 -31.58 10.84 -33.93
C SER A 19 -32.47 10.83 -35.17
N MET A 20 -33.67 10.25 -35.06
CA MET A 20 -34.66 10.25 -36.12
C MET A 20 -35.58 11.45 -35.90
N TYR A 21 -35.49 12.47 -36.75
CA TYR A 21 -36.41 13.60 -36.74
C TYR A 21 -37.23 13.55 -38.01
N SER A 22 -38.56 13.60 -37.87
CA SER A 22 -39.48 13.78 -38.98
C SER A 22 -40.39 14.96 -38.66
N ASN A 23 -40.63 15.83 -39.63
CA ASN A 23 -41.62 16.90 -39.52
C ASN A 23 -43.06 16.35 -39.59
N ASP A 24 -43.22 15.06 -39.90
CA ASP A 24 -44.51 14.35 -40.00
C ASP A 24 -44.53 13.08 -39.14
N SER A 25 -45.69 12.41 -39.12
CA SER A 25 -45.86 11.14 -38.40
C SER A 25 -45.11 10.00 -39.08
N ILE A 26 -44.20 9.35 -38.36
CA ILE A 26 -43.53 8.13 -38.82
C ILE A 26 -44.52 6.96 -38.73
N VAL A 27 -45.02 6.48 -39.88
CA VAL A 27 -45.95 5.35 -39.95
C VAL A 27 -45.20 4.06 -40.23
N ILE A 28 -45.25 3.12 -39.30
CA ILE A 28 -44.65 1.77 -39.45
C ILE A 28 -45.78 0.76 -39.63
N ASN A 29 -45.84 0.11 -40.79
CA ASN A 29 -46.75 -1.03 -41.02
C ASN A 29 -46.04 -2.35 -40.68
N ALA A 30 -46.70 -3.19 -39.87
CA ALA A 30 -46.15 -4.48 -39.48
C ALA A 30 -45.98 -5.40 -40.71
N GLY A 31 -44.74 -5.79 -40.99
CA GLY A 31 -44.37 -6.71 -42.08
C GLY A 31 -43.72 -6.08 -43.31
N GLY A 32 -43.45 -4.76 -43.33
CA GLY A 32 -42.81 -4.07 -44.45
C GLY A 32 -41.47 -3.40 -44.12
N PHE A 33 -40.75 -2.96 -45.17
CA PHE A 33 -39.57 -2.10 -45.09
C PHE A 33 -39.99 -0.66 -44.76
N ILE A 34 -39.13 0.10 -44.06
CA ILE A 34 -39.27 1.55 -43.94
C ILE A 34 -38.72 2.16 -45.22
N SER A 35 -39.56 2.83 -46.01
CA SER A 35 -39.08 3.71 -47.09
C SER A 35 -39.38 5.16 -46.72
N GLU A 36 -38.35 5.99 -46.78
CA GLU A 36 -38.46 7.43 -46.70
C GLU A 36 -38.37 7.97 -48.15
N LYS A 37 -39.13 9.02 -48.46
CA LYS A 37 -39.02 9.77 -49.73
C LYS A 37 -38.88 11.24 -49.37
N ALA A 38 -37.84 11.87 -49.88
CA ALA A 38 -37.64 13.32 -49.81
C ALA A 38 -37.87 13.90 -51.21
N ASP A 39 -38.77 14.88 -51.33
CA ASP A 39 -39.15 15.49 -52.62
C ASP A 39 -37.98 16.19 -53.33
N ASN A 40 -36.95 16.59 -52.58
CA ASN A 40 -35.76 17.31 -53.09
C ASN A 40 -34.44 16.54 -52.91
N GLY A 41 -34.50 15.21 -52.75
CA GLY A 41 -33.31 14.38 -52.52
C GLY A 41 -32.77 14.48 -51.09
N TYR A 42 -31.89 13.54 -50.73
CA TYR A 42 -31.21 13.51 -49.45
C TYR A 42 -29.90 14.31 -49.53
N ASN A 43 -29.80 15.42 -48.82
CA ASN A 43 -28.52 16.07 -48.58
C ASN A 43 -27.91 15.47 -47.31
N TYR A 44 -26.94 14.59 -47.49
CA TYR A 44 -26.06 14.12 -46.42
C TYR A 44 -24.92 15.14 -46.30
N GLY A 45 -24.81 15.82 -45.17
CA GLY A 45 -23.57 16.49 -44.80
C GLY A 45 -22.48 15.46 -44.50
N GLU A 46 -21.23 15.88 -44.50
CA GLU A 46 -20.13 15.05 -44.00
C GLU A 46 -20.44 14.61 -42.55
N PRO A 47 -20.29 13.32 -42.21
CA PRO A 47 -20.55 12.84 -40.88
C PRO A 47 -19.63 13.55 -39.88
N GLU A 48 -20.22 14.14 -38.83
CA GLU A 48 -19.44 14.61 -37.69
C GLU A 48 -18.80 13.42 -37.00
N ASP A 49 -17.53 13.56 -36.61
CA ASP A 49 -16.82 12.56 -35.83
C ASP A 49 -17.60 12.29 -34.52
N ALA A 50 -17.68 11.02 -34.15
CA ALA A 50 -18.34 10.62 -32.91
C ALA A 50 -17.68 11.35 -31.72
N PRO A 51 -18.48 11.91 -30.78
CA PRO A 51 -17.91 12.52 -29.58
C PRO A 51 -17.07 11.47 -28.84
N GLU A 52 -15.89 11.88 -28.38
CA GLU A 52 -14.94 11.00 -27.71
C GLU A 52 -15.62 10.36 -26.48
N VAL A 53 -15.76 9.03 -26.49
CA VAL A 53 -16.39 8.32 -25.38
C VAL A 53 -15.40 8.33 -24.21
N ASP A 54 -15.64 9.20 -23.24
CA ASP A 54 -14.93 9.15 -21.96
C ASP A 54 -15.40 7.94 -21.16
N LEU A 55 -14.80 6.79 -21.45
CA LEU A 55 -15.03 5.52 -20.74
C LEU A 55 -14.75 5.65 -19.24
N LYS A 56 -13.96 6.65 -18.79
CA LYS A 56 -13.72 6.90 -17.35
C LYS A 56 -14.99 7.37 -16.65
N LYS A 57 -15.91 8.01 -17.36
CA LYS A 57 -17.20 8.50 -16.83
C LYS A 57 -18.21 7.38 -16.61
N PHE A 58 -18.08 6.26 -17.33
CA PHE A 58 -19.01 5.12 -17.28
C PHE A 58 -18.51 3.95 -16.42
N ILE A 59 -17.19 3.82 -16.22
CA ILE A 59 -16.65 2.88 -15.24
C ILE A 59 -16.81 3.53 -13.87
N LYS A 60 -17.94 3.27 -13.20
CA LYS A 60 -18.04 3.49 -11.76
C LYS A 60 -16.90 2.69 -11.14
N LYS A 61 -15.85 3.36 -10.64
CA LYS A 61 -14.70 2.70 -10.04
C LYS A 61 -15.22 1.85 -8.89
N THR A 62 -15.29 0.54 -9.10
CA THR A 62 -15.84 -0.36 -8.08
C THR A 62 -14.84 -0.43 -6.93
N ILE A 63 -15.12 0.34 -5.87
CA ILE A 63 -14.31 0.31 -4.65
C ILE A 63 -14.41 -1.09 -4.05
N SER A 64 -13.30 -1.82 -4.08
CA SER A 64 -13.21 -3.23 -3.70
C SER A 64 -11.88 -3.48 -3.00
N GLY A 65 -11.90 -3.83 -1.72
CA GLY A 65 -10.72 -3.99 -0.87
C GLY A 65 -10.98 -3.75 0.61
N TYR A 66 -9.90 -3.53 1.35
CA TYR A 66 -9.83 -3.42 2.80
C TYR A 66 -9.68 -1.96 3.22
N PHE A 67 -10.41 -1.55 4.24
CA PHE A 67 -10.47 -0.17 4.71
C PHE A 67 -9.84 -0.05 6.09
N TYR A 68 -9.03 0.99 6.26
CA TYR A 68 -8.37 1.33 7.51
C TYR A 68 -8.51 2.81 7.80
N THR A 69 -8.50 3.18 9.08
CA THR A 69 -8.31 4.58 9.47
C THR A 69 -6.86 4.99 9.33
N LYS A 70 -6.61 6.31 9.33
CA LYS A 70 -5.24 6.86 9.46
C LYS A 70 -4.53 6.38 10.73
N ASP A 71 -5.29 6.06 11.78
CA ASP A 71 -4.76 5.50 13.02
C ASP A 71 -4.55 3.97 12.98
N GLY A 72 -4.69 3.35 11.81
CA GLY A 72 -4.42 1.93 11.59
C GLY A 72 -5.52 0.99 12.08
N VAL A 73 -6.72 1.51 12.39
CA VAL A 73 -7.88 0.69 12.78
C VAL A 73 -8.50 0.07 11.53
N TYR A 74 -8.72 -1.25 11.52
CA TYR A 74 -9.42 -1.91 10.43
C TYR A 74 -10.93 -1.65 10.50
N LEU A 75 -11.50 -1.15 9.41
CA LEU A 75 -12.92 -0.78 9.31
C LEU A 75 -13.78 -1.89 8.69
N GLY A 76 -13.21 -2.67 7.78
CA GLY A 76 -13.91 -3.75 7.09
C GLY A 76 -13.43 -3.95 5.65
N LYS A 77 -14.04 -4.93 4.97
CA LYS A 77 -13.79 -5.24 3.56
C LYS A 77 -15.06 -5.01 2.75
N ILE A 78 -14.92 -4.42 1.57
CA ILE A 78 -15.97 -4.32 0.55
C ILE A 78 -15.51 -5.10 -0.68
N GLY A 79 -16.37 -5.95 -1.23
CA GLY A 79 -16.05 -6.75 -2.42
C GLY A 79 -14.93 -7.78 -2.23
N ILE A 80 -14.40 -8.27 -3.34
CA ILE A 80 -13.39 -9.34 -3.37
C ILE A 80 -11.95 -8.84 -3.47
N GLY A 81 -11.75 -7.55 -3.78
CA GLY A 81 -10.46 -6.95 -4.09
C GLY A 81 -9.46 -7.02 -2.93
N ASN A 82 -8.19 -6.78 -3.26
CA ASN A 82 -7.07 -6.78 -2.32
C ASN A 82 -6.46 -5.39 -2.12
N ASN A 83 -7.17 -4.34 -2.57
CA ASN A 83 -6.73 -2.97 -2.43
C ASN A 83 -6.84 -2.52 -0.96
N VAL A 84 -6.01 -1.54 -0.59
CA VAL A 84 -6.01 -0.89 0.71
C VAL A 84 -6.53 0.52 0.52
N TYR A 85 -7.54 0.89 1.31
CA TYR A 85 -8.14 2.21 1.34
C TYR A 85 -8.00 2.82 2.72
N ILE A 86 -7.56 4.09 2.76
CA ILE A 86 -7.44 4.86 4.00
C ILE A 86 -8.53 5.92 4.02
N THR A 87 -9.37 5.90 5.06
CA THR A 87 -10.50 6.83 5.22
C THR A 87 -10.97 6.87 6.69
N ASP A 88 -12.02 7.60 7.03
CA ASP A 88 -12.63 7.59 8.36
C ASP A 88 -13.84 6.62 8.46
N GLN A 89 -14.31 6.38 9.69
CA GLN A 89 -15.42 5.46 9.95
C GLN A 89 -16.73 5.89 9.25
N ALA A 90 -17.03 7.19 9.20
CA ALA A 90 -18.27 7.69 8.63
C ALA A 90 -18.27 7.49 7.10
N THR A 91 -17.18 7.87 6.45
CA THR A 91 -16.95 7.71 5.02
C THR A 91 -17.00 6.23 4.61
N PHE A 92 -16.40 5.34 5.41
CA PHE A 92 -16.51 3.89 5.16
C PHE A 92 -17.96 3.39 5.21
N LEU A 93 -18.75 3.83 6.18
CA LEU A 93 -20.17 3.44 6.28
C LEU A 93 -20.97 3.95 5.08
N ASP A 94 -20.72 5.17 4.63
CA ASP A 94 -21.35 5.73 3.43
C ASP A 94 -21.03 4.90 2.18
N VAL A 95 -19.76 4.55 1.96
CA VAL A 95 -19.36 3.72 0.82
C VAL A 95 -19.93 2.31 0.92
N LYS A 96 -19.98 1.73 2.12
CA LYS A 96 -20.61 0.44 2.35
C LYS A 96 -22.11 0.45 2.00
N ASN A 97 -22.77 1.59 2.17
CA ASN A 97 -24.17 1.80 1.78
C ASN A 97 -24.35 2.15 0.29
N GLY A 98 -23.26 2.19 -0.49
CA GLY A 98 -23.29 2.45 -1.93
C GLY A 98 -23.19 3.93 -2.33
N ASN A 99 -22.95 4.83 -1.38
CA ASN A 99 -22.72 6.25 -1.65
C ASN A 99 -21.33 6.49 -2.23
N ASN A 100 -21.19 7.46 -3.13
CA ASN A 100 -19.90 7.86 -3.66
C ASN A 100 -19.19 8.80 -2.67
N GLN A 101 -17.96 8.48 -2.28
CA GLN A 101 -17.08 9.30 -1.43
C GLN A 101 -15.62 9.25 -1.92
N ASP A 102 -15.42 9.13 -3.24
CA ASP A 102 -14.09 8.95 -3.85
C ASP A 102 -13.08 10.04 -3.42
N ASP A 103 -13.55 11.27 -3.19
CA ASP A 103 -12.76 12.43 -2.74
C ASP A 103 -12.26 12.31 -1.29
N LYS A 104 -12.90 11.47 -0.47
CA LYS A 104 -12.56 11.25 0.95
C LYS A 104 -11.83 9.92 1.20
N ILE A 105 -11.49 9.19 0.14
CA ILE A 105 -10.84 7.89 0.23
C ILE A 105 -9.49 7.93 -0.47
N THR A 106 -8.43 7.59 0.25
CA THR A 106 -7.12 7.38 -0.36
C THR A 106 -6.97 5.92 -0.76
N CYS A 107 -6.91 5.63 -2.07
CA CYS A 107 -6.54 4.30 -2.58
C CYS A 107 -5.02 4.10 -2.43
N PHE A 108 -4.62 3.49 -1.31
CA PHE A 108 -3.22 3.29 -0.95
C PHE A 108 -2.50 2.35 -1.92
N THR A 109 -3.19 1.30 -2.37
CA THR A 109 -2.63 0.32 -3.32
C THR A 109 -2.31 0.94 -4.67
N GLU A 110 -3.17 1.80 -5.20
CA GLU A 110 -2.93 2.49 -6.47
C GLU A 110 -1.78 3.50 -6.36
N LYS A 111 -1.68 4.20 -5.22
CA LYS A 111 -0.65 5.22 -5.02
C LYS A 111 0.74 4.64 -4.73
N TYR A 112 0.81 3.48 -4.07
CA TYR A 112 2.05 2.94 -3.52
C TYR A 112 2.34 1.48 -3.90
N GLU A 113 1.54 0.90 -4.81
CA GLU A 113 1.70 -0.47 -5.31
C GLU A 113 1.72 -1.53 -4.19
N LEU A 114 0.97 -1.28 -3.11
CA LEU A 114 0.96 -2.10 -1.91
C LEU A 114 -0.43 -2.71 -1.70
N ASN A 115 -0.58 -4.00 -1.97
CA ASN A 115 -1.82 -4.72 -1.70
C ASN A 115 -1.96 -5.03 -0.19
N ASN A 116 -3.15 -5.48 0.24
CA ASN A 116 -3.43 -5.69 1.65
C ASN A 116 -2.56 -6.77 2.30
N GLU A 117 -2.19 -7.81 1.57
CA GLU A 117 -1.31 -8.86 2.11
C GLU A 117 0.08 -8.30 2.42
N GLN A 118 0.67 -7.56 1.48
CA GLN A 118 1.96 -6.90 1.67
C GLN A 118 1.87 -5.86 2.80
N PHE A 119 0.82 -5.04 2.80
CA PHE A 119 0.58 -4.02 3.82
C PHE A 119 0.53 -4.61 5.24
N ILE A 120 -0.26 -5.66 5.45
CA ILE A 120 -0.39 -6.32 6.75
C ILE A 120 0.84 -7.15 7.11
N ASN A 121 1.55 -7.74 6.15
CA ASN A 121 2.81 -8.44 6.42
C ASN A 121 3.91 -7.48 6.90
N ARG A 122 3.97 -6.27 6.33
CA ARG A 122 4.87 -5.21 6.83
C ARG A 122 4.47 -4.80 8.25
N ALA A 123 3.18 -4.59 8.52
CA ALA A 123 2.71 -4.25 9.87
C ALA A 123 3.00 -5.38 10.89
N ASN A 124 2.89 -6.64 10.49
CA ASN A 124 3.26 -7.79 11.31
C ASN A 124 4.75 -7.77 11.67
N TRP A 125 5.61 -7.41 10.73
CA TRP A 125 7.04 -7.30 10.99
C TRP A 125 7.37 -6.12 11.91
N VAL A 126 6.78 -4.95 11.65
CA VAL A 126 6.88 -3.77 12.54
C VAL A 126 6.49 -4.13 13.97
N PHE A 127 5.35 -4.80 14.14
CA PHE A 127 4.86 -5.20 15.45
C PHE A 127 5.74 -6.27 16.09
N GLY A 128 6.20 -7.25 15.31
CA GLY A 128 7.06 -8.32 15.81
C GLY A 128 8.40 -7.80 16.35
N GLU A 129 9.01 -6.81 15.69
CA GLU A 129 10.28 -6.21 16.10
C GLU A 129 10.14 -5.21 17.26
N GLY A 130 9.13 -4.34 17.20
CA GLY A 130 9.00 -3.20 18.11
C GLY A 130 7.93 -3.35 19.18
N GLY A 131 7.01 -4.32 19.06
CA GLY A 131 5.87 -4.46 19.96
C GLY A 131 5.01 -3.20 20.05
N SER A 132 4.95 -2.40 18.96
CA SER A 132 4.45 -1.01 18.81
C SER A 132 5.40 0.14 19.15
N VAL A 133 6.53 -0.11 19.81
CA VAL A 133 7.49 0.93 20.14
C VAL A 133 8.31 1.30 18.91
N PHE A 134 8.43 2.60 18.66
CA PHE A 134 9.09 3.16 17.47
C PHE A 134 8.53 2.59 16.14
N ALA A 135 7.23 2.28 16.10
CA ALA A 135 6.58 1.63 14.95
C ALA A 135 6.83 2.36 13.62
N ASP A 136 6.75 3.70 13.60
CA ASP A 136 7.05 4.50 12.40
C ASP A 136 8.48 4.24 11.89
N ARG A 137 9.47 4.20 12.79
CA ARG A 137 10.88 3.97 12.43
C ARG A 137 11.09 2.58 11.86
N TYR A 138 10.49 1.56 12.48
CA TYR A 138 10.53 0.20 11.94
C TYR A 138 9.87 0.13 10.56
N ALA A 139 8.69 0.72 10.40
CA ALA A 139 7.96 0.72 9.14
C ALA A 139 8.75 1.41 8.02
N MET A 140 9.36 2.55 8.33
CA MET A 140 10.24 3.29 7.41
C MET A 140 11.50 2.52 7.08
N THR A 141 12.10 1.86 8.06
CA THR A 141 13.29 1.03 7.82
C THR A 141 12.97 -0.14 6.90
N ILE A 142 11.82 -0.81 7.09
CA ILE A 142 11.35 -1.90 6.22
C ILE A 142 11.07 -1.38 4.79
N LYS A 143 10.38 -0.23 4.67
CA LYS A 143 10.16 0.42 3.37
C LYS A 143 11.48 0.75 2.66
N ASN A 144 12.43 1.34 3.36
CA ASN A 144 13.72 1.72 2.80
C ASN A 144 14.58 0.50 2.47
N LEU A 145 14.56 -0.54 3.30
CA LEU A 145 15.23 -1.81 3.04
C LEU A 145 14.73 -2.45 1.74
N ARG A 146 13.42 -2.39 1.48
CA ARG A 146 12.82 -2.83 0.20
C ARG A 146 13.40 -2.09 -1.01
N LEU A 147 13.68 -0.79 -0.86
CA LEU A 147 14.18 0.09 -1.91
C LEU A 147 15.71 0.04 -2.06
N SER A 148 16.47 -0.09 -0.97
CA SER A 148 17.93 -0.05 -1.02
C SER A 148 18.58 -1.42 -1.18
N GLY A 149 17.89 -2.49 -0.77
CA GLY A 149 18.46 -3.83 -0.66
C GLY A 149 19.33 -4.04 0.58
N ARG A 150 20.07 -5.16 0.57
CA ARG A 150 21.04 -5.53 1.61
C ARG A 150 22.37 -4.80 1.41
N SER A 151 22.97 -4.33 2.51
CA SER A 151 24.19 -3.50 2.55
C SER A 151 25.35 -3.98 1.66
N GLY A 152 26.12 -3.03 1.10
CA GLY A 152 27.53 -3.23 0.75
C GLY A 152 27.96 -2.98 -0.70
N TYR A 153 27.03 -2.93 -1.67
CA TYR A 153 27.38 -2.91 -3.11
C TYR A 153 26.51 -1.97 -3.96
N GLY A 154 26.08 -0.84 -3.40
CA GLY A 154 25.17 0.11 -4.05
C GLY A 154 23.68 -0.24 -3.87
N VAL A 155 22.80 0.61 -4.40
CA VAL A 155 21.34 0.43 -4.33
C VAL A 155 20.95 -0.78 -5.18
N LYS A 156 20.56 -1.88 -4.52
CA LYS A 156 20.05 -3.09 -5.17
C LYS A 156 18.69 -3.43 -4.57
N PRO A 157 17.61 -2.75 -5.01
CA PRO A 157 16.28 -3.00 -4.48
C PRO A 157 15.96 -4.49 -4.58
N PHE A 158 15.24 -5.03 -3.58
CA PHE A 158 14.69 -6.37 -3.72
C PHE A 158 13.70 -6.39 -4.90
N VAL A 159 13.42 -7.53 -5.50
CA VAL A 159 12.39 -7.65 -6.55
C VAL A 159 11.00 -7.83 -5.96
N SER A 160 10.89 -8.30 -4.71
CA SER A 160 9.63 -8.48 -3.99
C SER A 160 9.80 -8.35 -2.46
N ASP A 161 8.69 -8.18 -1.75
CA ASP A 161 8.66 -8.26 -0.28
C ASP A 161 9.08 -9.66 0.20
N GLU A 162 8.73 -10.72 -0.54
CA GLU A 162 9.13 -12.09 -0.22
C GLU A 162 10.65 -12.27 -0.25
N GLU A 163 11.32 -11.74 -1.28
CA GLU A 163 12.79 -11.78 -1.36
C GLU A 163 13.41 -11.01 -0.19
N MET A 164 12.88 -9.81 0.11
CA MET A 164 13.31 -9.03 1.26
C MET A 164 13.18 -9.86 2.55
N TYR A 165 12.03 -10.46 2.82
CA TYR A 165 11.82 -11.26 4.03
C TYR A 165 12.79 -12.45 4.11
N LYS A 166 12.93 -13.25 3.04
CA LYS A 166 13.87 -14.39 3.01
C LYS A 166 15.31 -13.98 3.32
N MET A 167 15.72 -12.81 2.84
CA MET A 167 17.11 -12.35 2.94
C MET A 167 17.43 -11.60 4.24
N THR A 168 16.42 -11.01 4.90
CA THR A 168 16.65 -10.01 5.96
C THR A 168 15.93 -10.32 7.26
N MET A 169 14.82 -11.06 7.22
CA MET A 169 14.11 -11.53 8.41
C MET A 169 14.80 -12.78 8.94
N SER A 170 15.95 -12.60 9.58
CA SER A 170 16.81 -13.68 10.05
C SER A 170 17.33 -13.44 11.46
N HIS A 171 17.65 -14.52 12.17
CA HIS A 171 18.22 -14.46 13.51
C HIS A 171 19.30 -15.53 13.71
N GLY A 172 20.19 -15.33 14.68
CA GLY A 172 21.26 -16.26 15.04
C GLY A 172 22.57 -16.02 14.30
N ASP A 173 23.59 -16.81 14.69
CA ASP A 173 24.90 -16.88 14.06
C ASP A 173 25.28 -18.37 13.87
N PRO A 174 25.29 -18.91 12.63
CA PRO A 174 25.01 -18.21 11.38
C PRO A 174 23.51 -17.81 11.26
N PRO A 175 23.19 -16.75 10.51
CA PRO A 175 21.81 -16.29 10.33
C PRO A 175 20.91 -17.35 9.69
N LYS A 176 19.76 -17.63 10.32
CA LYS A 176 18.70 -18.47 9.75
C LYS A 176 17.47 -17.61 9.46
N THR A 177 16.88 -17.78 8.27
CA THR A 177 15.63 -17.11 7.92
C THR A 177 14.51 -17.53 8.88
N LEU A 178 13.72 -16.54 9.31
CA LEU A 178 12.49 -16.74 10.09
C LEU A 178 11.26 -16.69 9.18
N TYR A 179 11.40 -16.30 7.91
CA TYR A 179 10.33 -16.40 6.92
C TYR A 179 10.20 -17.85 6.42
N PRO A 180 8.96 -18.38 6.23
CA PRO A 180 7.66 -17.71 6.39
C PRO A 180 7.10 -17.78 7.82
N ASP A 181 7.75 -18.51 8.72
CA ASP A 181 7.28 -18.85 10.07
C ASP A 181 6.91 -17.63 10.93
N TYR A 182 7.67 -16.55 10.78
CA TYR A 182 7.41 -15.27 11.42
C TYR A 182 6.07 -14.66 11.01
N LEU A 183 5.72 -14.78 9.72
CA LEU A 183 4.52 -14.18 9.16
C LEU A 183 3.30 -15.08 9.26
N ASN A 184 3.46 -16.41 9.33
CA ASN A 184 2.34 -17.35 9.45
C ASN A 184 1.97 -17.68 10.92
N GLY A 185 2.83 -17.30 11.88
CA GLY A 185 2.62 -17.47 13.32
C GLY A 185 3.14 -18.78 13.91
N THR A 186 4.04 -19.49 13.20
CA THR A 186 4.74 -20.67 13.74
C THR A 186 6.04 -20.31 14.46
N TYR A 187 6.62 -19.12 14.20
CA TYR A 187 7.75 -18.60 14.97
C TYR A 187 7.36 -18.29 16.42
N ASN A 188 8.26 -18.59 17.37
CA ASN A 188 7.98 -18.48 18.81
C ASN A 188 8.12 -17.08 19.41
N GLY A 189 8.41 -16.04 18.62
CA GLY A 189 8.41 -14.65 19.09
C GLY A 189 6.99 -14.18 19.45
N SER A 190 6.76 -13.81 20.71
CA SER A 190 5.42 -13.51 21.24
C SER A 190 4.68 -12.43 20.43
N ASN A 191 5.34 -11.32 20.12
CA ASN A 191 4.76 -10.22 19.35
C ASN A 191 4.42 -10.66 17.92
N ALA A 192 5.40 -11.19 17.18
CA ALA A 192 5.24 -11.65 15.81
C ALA A 192 4.13 -12.71 15.67
N LYS A 193 4.12 -13.69 16.57
CA LYS A 193 3.11 -14.75 16.64
C LYS A 193 1.72 -14.18 16.91
N SER A 194 1.60 -13.28 17.88
CA SER A 194 0.29 -12.71 18.25
C SER A 194 -0.35 -11.93 17.10
N PHE A 195 0.43 -11.12 16.38
CA PHE A 195 -0.07 -10.38 15.23
C PHE A 195 -0.36 -11.32 14.05
N ALA A 196 0.49 -12.32 13.80
CA ALA A 196 0.26 -13.32 12.75
C ALA A 196 -1.01 -14.15 12.97
N ILE A 197 -1.37 -14.43 14.22
CA ILE A 197 -2.65 -15.07 14.58
C ILE A 197 -3.80 -14.08 14.36
N ALA A 198 -3.70 -12.86 14.90
CA ALA A 198 -4.77 -11.86 14.81
C ALA A 198 -5.09 -11.51 13.34
N LYS A 199 -4.10 -11.37 12.47
CA LYS A 199 -4.36 -11.00 11.06
C LYS A 199 -5.13 -12.04 10.24
N ARG A 200 -5.31 -13.27 10.74
CA ARG A 200 -6.18 -14.28 10.10
C ARG A 200 -7.64 -13.83 10.06
N ASN A 201 -8.05 -13.02 11.04
CA ASN A 201 -9.28 -12.25 11.02
C ASN A 201 -8.95 -10.80 11.37
N LEU A 202 -8.91 -9.93 10.37
CA LEU A 202 -8.44 -8.54 10.54
C LEU A 202 -9.22 -7.74 11.61
N THR A 203 -10.45 -8.12 11.97
CA THR A 203 -11.15 -7.50 13.10
C THR A 203 -10.48 -7.77 14.45
N ASP A 204 -9.73 -8.86 14.58
CA ASP A 204 -8.97 -9.20 15.79
C ASP A 204 -7.76 -8.29 16.00
N LEU A 205 -7.24 -7.65 14.94
CA LEU A 205 -6.17 -6.65 15.07
C LEU A 205 -6.62 -5.48 15.94
N ASN A 206 -7.89 -5.08 15.83
CA ASN A 206 -8.46 -3.98 16.61
C ASN A 206 -8.57 -4.30 18.11
N LYS A 207 -8.52 -5.58 18.51
CA LYS A 207 -8.57 -5.98 19.93
C LYS A 207 -7.28 -5.60 20.68
N ASN A 208 -6.19 -5.35 19.95
CA ASN A 208 -4.94 -4.89 20.53
C ASN A 208 -4.56 -3.54 19.90
N PRO A 209 -4.75 -2.41 20.62
CA PRO A 209 -4.41 -1.08 20.12
C PRO A 209 -2.95 -0.94 19.65
N LYS A 210 -2.03 -1.74 20.21
CA LYS A 210 -0.62 -1.76 19.80
C LYS A 210 -0.43 -2.31 18.37
N MET A 211 -1.31 -3.20 17.90
CA MET A 211 -1.29 -3.68 16.51
C MET A 211 -1.76 -2.58 15.55
N ASN A 212 -2.75 -1.78 15.95
CA ASN A 212 -3.18 -0.60 15.17
C ASN A 212 -2.04 0.41 15.04
N ILE A 213 -1.24 0.63 16.10
CA ILE A 213 -0.03 1.47 16.03
C ILE A 213 0.97 0.97 14.99
N ALA A 214 1.15 -0.35 14.84
CA ALA A 214 2.03 -0.90 13.80
C ALA A 214 1.48 -0.66 12.38
N ILE A 215 0.16 -0.81 12.20
CA ILE A 215 -0.52 -0.51 10.93
C ILE A 215 -0.42 0.98 10.59
N LYS A 216 -0.65 1.84 11.58
CA LYS A 216 -0.44 3.30 11.49
C LYS A 216 1.00 3.61 11.06
N GLY A 217 1.99 2.94 11.65
CA GLY A 217 3.39 3.09 11.27
C GLY A 217 3.63 2.80 9.79
N VAL A 218 3.02 1.75 9.25
CA VAL A 218 3.08 1.46 7.80
C VAL A 218 2.43 2.58 6.99
N ILE A 219 1.23 3.04 7.37
CA ILE A 219 0.56 4.16 6.69
C ILE A 219 1.44 5.42 6.67
N ASN A 220 1.94 5.82 7.84
CA ASN A 220 2.77 7.01 8.02
C ASN A 220 4.09 6.94 7.25
N SER A 221 4.67 5.74 7.10
CA SER A 221 5.89 5.54 6.30
C SER A 221 5.74 5.97 4.83
N PHE A 222 4.51 6.08 4.31
CA PHE A 222 4.21 6.52 2.94
C PHE A 222 3.55 7.89 2.85
N LEU A 223 2.85 8.34 3.89
CA LEU A 223 2.12 9.61 3.89
C LEU A 223 2.96 10.79 4.37
N GLU A 224 3.84 10.58 5.35
CA GLU A 224 4.59 11.68 5.93
C GLU A 224 5.88 11.95 5.14
N THR A 225 6.15 13.23 4.85
CA THR A 225 7.48 13.74 4.47
C THR A 225 8.44 13.75 5.66
N LEU A 226 8.11 13.03 6.75
CA LEU A 226 8.96 12.85 7.91
C LEU A 226 10.36 12.58 7.42
N GLU A 227 11.28 13.42 7.89
CA GLU A 227 12.72 13.27 7.78
C GLU A 227 13.12 11.86 8.24
N ASN A 228 12.96 10.88 7.35
CA ASN A 228 13.43 9.52 7.55
C ASN A 228 14.66 9.39 6.72
N GLU A 229 15.73 9.73 7.42
CA GLU A 229 17.12 9.78 7.07
C GLU A 229 17.67 8.45 6.49
N GLY A 230 17.01 7.77 5.55
CA GLY A 230 17.58 6.64 4.82
C GLY A 230 18.00 5.44 5.68
N TYR A 231 17.40 5.24 6.87
CA TYR A 231 17.62 4.00 7.62
C TYR A 231 17.12 2.84 6.79
N ASN A 232 17.99 1.89 6.50
CA ASN A 232 17.68 0.68 5.74
C ASN A 232 18.04 -0.58 6.50
N ASN A 233 18.51 -0.45 7.74
CA ASN A 233 18.81 -1.56 8.60
C ASN A 233 18.53 -1.17 10.05
N TRP A 234 18.25 -2.16 10.89
CA TRP A 234 18.13 -1.99 12.32
C TRP A 234 18.81 -3.16 13.01
N ARG A 235 19.16 -2.96 14.27
CA ARG A 235 19.39 -4.07 15.19
C ARG A 235 18.22 -4.06 16.15
N GLY A 236 17.50 -5.18 16.13
CA GLY A 236 16.36 -5.44 16.99
C GLY A 236 16.68 -5.14 18.45
N SER A 237 15.64 -4.97 19.23
CA SER A 237 15.78 -4.69 20.64
C SER A 237 16.27 -5.94 21.35
N GLY A 238 17.59 -6.06 21.52
CA GLY A 238 18.15 -7.23 22.20
C GLY A 238 17.56 -7.39 23.59
N ASP A 239 17.56 -8.61 24.12
CA ASP A 239 17.01 -8.91 25.45
C ASP A 239 17.74 -8.19 26.60
N LYS A 240 18.91 -7.60 26.30
CA LYS A 240 19.65 -6.78 27.26
C LYS A 240 18.84 -5.54 27.63
N LEU A 241 18.53 -5.44 28.92
CA LEU A 241 18.04 -4.22 29.56
C LEU A 241 19.22 -3.45 30.18
N TYR A 242 19.22 -2.14 29.97
CA TYR A 242 20.28 -1.22 30.39
C TYR A 242 19.81 -0.41 31.60
N SER A 243 20.68 -0.22 32.57
CA SER A 243 20.50 0.79 33.62
C SER A 243 20.53 2.22 33.03
N GLN A 244 20.15 3.22 33.83
CA GLN A 244 20.24 4.63 33.41
C GLN A 244 21.68 5.05 33.06
N ASP A 245 22.67 4.60 33.83
CA ASP A 245 24.08 4.92 33.57
C ASP A 245 24.59 4.25 32.29
N GLU A 246 24.27 2.96 32.08
CA GLU A 246 24.62 2.28 30.82
C GLU A 246 23.93 2.94 29.61
N LYS A 247 22.65 3.34 29.74
CA LYS A 247 21.95 4.10 28.72
C LYS A 247 22.68 5.41 28.40
N ASN A 248 23.12 6.14 29.42
CA ASN A 248 23.86 7.40 29.25
C ASN A 248 25.18 7.16 28.51
N VAL A 249 25.91 6.09 28.85
CA VAL A 249 27.17 5.72 28.17
C VAL A 249 26.92 5.34 26.70
N GLU A 250 25.95 4.45 26.45
CA GLU A 250 25.63 3.95 25.10
C GLU A 250 25.07 5.07 24.20
N SER A 251 24.31 6.01 24.77
CA SER A 251 23.75 7.14 24.03
C SER A 251 24.82 8.08 23.47
N LYS A 252 26.02 8.13 24.06
CA LYS A 252 27.15 8.90 23.51
C LYS A 252 27.62 8.37 22.15
N ASN A 253 27.35 7.10 21.85
CA ASN A 253 27.67 6.49 20.57
C ASN A 253 26.52 6.61 19.55
N SER A 254 25.35 7.11 19.95
CA SER A 254 24.24 7.39 19.05
C SER A 254 24.59 8.54 18.12
N GLY A 255 24.21 8.44 16.85
CA GLY A 255 24.50 9.43 15.82
C GLY A 255 25.96 9.43 15.35
N LYS A 256 26.82 8.58 15.92
CA LYS A 256 28.22 8.47 15.48
C LYS A 256 28.25 7.99 14.03
N ILE A 257 28.97 8.74 13.21
CA ILE A 257 29.21 8.44 11.80
C ILE A 257 30.54 7.69 11.69
N THR A 258 30.52 6.56 11.00
CA THR A 258 31.71 5.78 10.65
C THR A 258 31.83 5.74 9.14
N GLU A 259 33.00 6.05 8.63
CA GLU A 259 33.32 5.94 7.21
C GLU A 259 34.26 4.76 6.96
N SER A 260 34.04 4.04 5.87
CA SER A 260 34.88 2.91 5.46
C SER A 260 35.08 2.95 3.96
N ASN A 261 36.34 2.93 3.53
CA ASN A 261 36.69 2.87 2.11
C ASN A 261 36.27 1.51 1.53
N LEU A 262 35.78 1.54 0.29
CA LEU A 262 35.52 0.35 -0.51
C LEU A 262 36.63 0.15 -1.52
N TYR A 263 37.20 -1.05 -1.50
CA TYR A 263 38.37 -1.41 -2.30
C TYR A 263 37.98 -2.37 -3.42
N ARG A 264 38.54 -2.13 -4.61
CA ARG A 264 38.53 -3.08 -5.73
C ARG A 264 39.52 -4.22 -5.45
N ALA A 265 39.48 -5.27 -6.26
CA ALA A 265 40.44 -6.37 -6.19
C ALA A 265 41.91 -5.92 -6.36
N ASP A 266 42.15 -4.79 -7.01
CA ASP A 266 43.47 -4.16 -7.17
C ASP A 266 43.82 -3.19 -6.02
N ASN A 267 43.11 -3.26 -4.88
CA ASN A 267 43.25 -2.37 -3.71
C ASN A 267 43.03 -0.88 -3.99
N LYS A 268 42.46 -0.50 -5.13
CA LYS A 268 42.06 0.90 -5.37
C LYS A 268 40.73 1.20 -4.70
N VAL A 269 40.65 2.33 -4.02
CA VAL A 269 39.39 2.83 -3.46
C VAL A 269 38.48 3.26 -4.62
N TYR A 270 37.24 2.76 -4.65
CA TYR A 270 36.24 3.15 -5.66
C TYR A 270 34.99 3.80 -5.07
N GLY A 271 34.93 3.90 -3.75
CA GLY A 271 33.86 4.56 -3.03
C GLY A 271 34.09 4.53 -1.52
N THR A 272 33.16 5.14 -0.81
CA THR A 272 33.11 5.14 0.66
C THR A 272 31.71 4.70 1.09
N ILE A 273 31.63 3.87 2.13
CA ILE A 273 30.39 3.62 2.87
C ILE A 273 30.42 4.46 4.13
N THR A 274 29.35 5.22 4.33
CA THR A 274 29.11 5.98 5.55
C THR A 274 27.97 5.34 6.33
N THR A 275 28.21 5.05 7.60
CA THR A 275 27.24 4.42 8.49
C THR A 275 26.95 5.35 9.67
N LYS A 276 25.69 5.73 9.88
CA LYS A 276 25.22 6.43 11.08
C LYS A 276 24.33 5.48 11.88
N LYS A 277 24.64 5.28 13.15
CA LYS A 277 23.87 4.40 14.05
C LYS A 277 23.19 5.21 15.13
N ASP A 278 21.87 5.15 15.20
CA ASP A 278 21.08 5.87 16.18
C ASP A 278 20.41 4.92 17.18
N HIS A 279 20.44 5.32 18.45
CA HIS A 279 19.92 4.56 19.58
C HIS A 279 18.68 5.24 20.15
N TYR A 280 17.60 4.48 20.21
CA TYR A 280 16.35 4.86 20.82
C TYR A 280 16.06 3.94 21.98
N TRP A 281 15.37 4.46 23.00
CA TRP A 281 15.27 3.79 24.29
C TRP A 281 13.81 3.66 24.72
N GLU A 282 13.37 2.41 24.90
CA GLU A 282 12.09 2.05 25.49
C GLU A 282 12.25 1.89 27.01
N PRO A 283 11.46 2.57 27.86
CA PRO A 283 11.46 2.29 29.30
C PRO A 283 10.78 0.93 29.59
N VAL A 284 11.46 0.08 30.35
CA VAL A 284 10.98 -1.24 30.78
C VAL A 284 11.20 -1.37 32.30
N GLY A 285 10.17 -1.02 33.07
CA GLY A 285 10.29 -0.89 34.52
C GLY A 285 11.31 0.19 34.90
N LEU A 286 12.30 -0.18 35.71
CA LEU A 286 13.41 0.71 36.11
C LEU A 286 14.60 0.68 35.15
N LYS A 287 14.51 -0.05 34.03
CA LYS A 287 15.57 -0.20 33.04
C LYS A 287 15.10 0.29 31.66
N TYR A 288 16.00 0.24 30.69
CA TYR A 288 15.74 0.66 29.32
C TYR A 288 16.11 -0.44 28.33
N ARG A 289 15.26 -0.67 27.33
CA ARG A 289 15.58 -1.50 26.17
C ARG A 289 16.04 -0.61 25.02
N ARG A 290 17.11 -1.02 24.34
CA ARG A 290 17.72 -0.26 23.24
C ARG A 290 17.22 -0.75 21.89
N HIS A 291 16.79 0.17 21.04
CA HIS A 291 16.46 -0.06 19.63
C HIS A 291 17.48 0.70 18.79
N SER A 292 18.14 0.03 17.84
CA SER A 292 19.20 0.69 17.04
C SER A 292 18.80 0.73 15.57
N PHE A 293 18.83 1.91 14.96
CA PHE A 293 18.59 2.07 13.53
C PHE A 293 19.87 2.51 12.85
N ILE A 294 20.12 1.99 11.66
CA ILE A 294 21.37 2.18 10.93
C ILE A 294 21.05 2.76 9.55
N LYS A 295 21.60 3.95 9.31
CA LYS A 295 21.61 4.61 8.01
C LYS A 295 22.90 4.25 7.31
N ILE A 296 22.80 3.80 6.07
CA ILE A 296 23.93 3.48 5.22
C ILE A 296 23.83 4.32 3.96
N SER A 297 24.85 5.15 3.70
CA SER A 297 25.01 5.85 2.43
C SER A 297 26.27 5.39 1.72
N TYR A 298 26.24 5.47 0.39
CA TYR A 298 27.34 5.10 -0.48
C TYR A 298 27.71 6.30 -1.34
N GLU A 299 28.98 6.64 -1.36
CA GLU A 299 29.54 7.66 -2.24
C GLU A 299 30.53 7.00 -3.19
N LYS A 300 30.31 7.18 -4.51
CA LYS A 300 31.22 6.70 -5.54
C LYS A 300 32.34 7.73 -5.71
N LYS A 301 33.59 7.27 -5.75
CA LYS A 301 34.74 8.10 -6.12
C LYS A 301 35.03 7.99 -7.61
#